data_AF-A0A846PF21-F1
#
_entry.id   AF-A0A846PF21-F1
#
_cell.length_a   1.000
_cell.length_b   1.000
_cell.length_c   1.000
_cell.angle_alpha   90.00
_cell.angle_beta   90.00
_cell.angle_gamma   90.00
#
_symmetry.space_group_name_H-M   'P 1'
#
loop_
_entity.id
_entity.type
_entity.pdbx_description
1 polymer ?
#
loop_
_entity_poly.entity_id
_entity_poly.type
_entity_poly.pdbx_seq_one_letter_code
_entity_poly.pdbx_strand_id
1 'polypeptide(L)'
;MKFPNFVGNKLLSLVTQLLYGEPITDLMTGHKVFARRVVRSMDLTEDGFNIEPEIAAEVFHGGWRFKEVPITYTRRKNGVSKFRFYKDGMKCLRRLVRARIYRKTLYTPKESKKAK
;
A
#
# COMPACT_ATOMS: atom_id res chain seq x y z
N MET A 1 4.95 -4.43 17.60
CA MET A 1 3.54 -4.14 17.23
C MET A 1 2.57 -4.73 18.27
N LYS A 2 1.32 -4.23 18.38
CA LYS A 2 0.25 -4.94 19.13
C LYS A 2 -0.21 -6.16 18.32
N PHE A 3 -0.56 -7.26 18.98
CA PHE A 3 -0.95 -8.51 18.32
C PHE A 3 -2.13 -8.38 17.34
N PRO A 4 -3.25 -7.69 17.67
CA PRO A 4 -4.36 -7.54 16.72
C PRO A 4 -3.95 -6.83 15.43
N ASN A 5 -3.15 -5.75 15.55
CA ASN A 5 -2.64 -5.02 14.38
C ASN A 5 -1.75 -5.90 13.50
N PHE A 6 -0.96 -6.79 14.11
CA PHE A 6 -0.15 -7.76 13.38
C PHE A 6 -0.99 -8.71 12.55
N VAL A 7 -2.01 -9.31 13.17
CA VAL A 7 -2.95 -10.20 12.47
C VAL A 7 -3.70 -9.44 11.36
N GLY A 8 -4.20 -8.24 11.64
CA GLY A 8 -4.93 -7.44 10.65
C GLY A 8 -4.07 -7.04 9.45
N ASN A 9 -2.81 -6.67 9.68
CA ASN A 9 -1.89 -6.38 8.57
C ASN A 9 -1.58 -7.62 7.75
N LYS A 10 -1.39 -8.79 8.39
CA LYS A 10 -1.18 -10.05 7.66
C LYS A 10 -2.41 -10.44 6.85
N LEU A 11 -3.61 -10.25 7.38
CA LEU A 11 -4.85 -10.47 6.63
C LEU A 11 -4.96 -9.54 5.42
N LEU A 12 -4.71 -8.24 5.59
CA LEU A 12 -4.74 -7.28 4.47
C LEU A 12 -3.67 -7.59 3.41
N SER A 13 -2.47 -8.00 3.84
CA SER A 13 -1.39 -8.40 2.94
C SER A 13 -1.77 -9.65 2.14
N LEU A 14 -2.37 -10.66 2.80
CA LEU A 14 -2.89 -11.85 2.14
C LEU A 14 -3.97 -11.51 1.11
N VAL A 15 -4.95 -10.69 1.48
CA VAL A 15 -6.00 -10.24 0.55
C VAL A 15 -5.39 -9.51 -0.64
N THR A 16 -4.38 -8.66 -0.41
CA THR A 16 -3.68 -7.95 -1.47
C THR A 16 -2.97 -8.91 -2.41
N GLN A 17 -2.25 -9.90 -1.87
CA GLN A 17 -1.60 -10.93 -2.66
C GLN A 17 -2.62 -11.72 -3.51
N LEU A 18 -3.79 -12.05 -2.96
CA LEU A 18 -4.85 -12.74 -3.70
C LEU A 18 -5.46 -11.85 -4.82
N LEU A 19 -5.63 -10.55 -4.56
CA LEU A 19 -6.23 -9.63 -5.53
C LEU A 19 -5.27 -9.27 -6.67
N TYR A 20 -4.00 -9.02 -6.35
CA TYR A 20 -3.02 -8.48 -7.29
C TYR A 20 -2.01 -9.51 -7.80
N GLY A 21 -1.92 -10.68 -7.17
CA GLY A 21 -0.95 -11.71 -7.54
C GLY A 21 0.48 -11.42 -7.08
N GLU A 22 0.69 -10.37 -6.28
CA GLU A 22 2.02 -9.89 -5.89
C GLU A 22 2.38 -10.33 -4.46
N PRO A 23 3.59 -10.86 -4.22
CA PRO A 23 4.00 -11.35 -2.92
C PRO A 23 4.39 -10.19 -1.99
N ILE A 24 3.40 -9.65 -1.27
CA ILE A 24 3.59 -8.61 -0.25
C ILE A 24 3.29 -9.17 1.15
N THR A 25 4.17 -8.92 2.11
CA THR A 25 4.07 -9.48 3.47
C THR A 25 3.77 -8.43 4.54
N ASP A 26 3.99 -7.14 4.25
CA ASP A 26 3.69 -6.00 5.12
C ASP A 26 3.08 -4.83 4.33
N LEU A 27 1.78 -4.92 4.00
CA LEU A 27 1.08 -3.87 3.26
C LEU A 27 1.07 -2.52 4.01
N MET A 28 0.74 -2.55 5.29
CA MET A 28 0.49 -1.36 6.11
C MET A 28 1.78 -0.76 6.71
N THR A 29 2.95 -1.13 6.20
CA THR A 29 4.20 -0.46 6.56
C THR A 29 4.14 1.01 6.17
N GLY A 30 4.44 1.92 7.10
CA GLY A 30 4.59 3.34 6.79
C GLY A 30 5.97 3.71 6.25
N HIS A 31 6.89 2.74 6.11
CA HIS A 31 8.27 2.99 5.70
C HIS A 31 8.50 2.43 4.30
N LYS A 32 8.26 3.28 3.28
CA LYS A 32 8.41 2.93 1.87
C LYS A 32 9.33 3.93 1.18
N VAL A 33 10.18 3.45 0.27
CA VAL A 33 11.10 4.27 -0.52
C VAL A 33 10.77 4.08 -1.98
N PHE A 34 10.66 5.19 -2.72
CA PHE A 34 10.25 5.18 -4.11
C PHE A 34 11.22 5.98 -4.96
N ALA A 35 11.43 5.53 -6.20
CA ALA A 35 12.03 6.38 -7.22
C ALA A 35 11.06 7.53 -7.53
N ARG A 36 11.59 8.74 -7.75
CA ARG A 36 10.78 9.94 -8.03
C ARG A 36 9.78 9.75 -9.18
N ARG A 37 10.17 9.01 -10.22
CA ARG A 37 9.30 8.71 -11.38
C ARG A 37 8.05 7.91 -11.01
N VAL A 38 8.17 7.03 -10.02
CA VAL A 38 7.10 6.13 -9.56
C VAL A 38 6.08 6.93 -8.76
N VAL A 39 6.52 7.76 -7.82
CA VAL A 39 5.60 8.65 -7.06
C VAL A 39 4.88 9.62 -7.99
N ARG A 40 5.60 10.19 -8.97
CA ARG A 40 5.02 11.15 -9.93
C ARG A 40 4.02 10.53 -10.90
N SER A 41 3.97 9.21 -11.03
CA SER A 41 2.96 8.53 -11.84
C SER A 41 1.68 8.18 -11.06
N MET A 42 1.70 8.28 -9.73
CA MET A 42 0.53 7.94 -8.90
C MET A 42 -0.44 9.11 -8.81
N ASP A 43 -1.73 8.83 -8.89
CA ASP A 43 -2.82 9.78 -8.63
C ASP A 43 -3.47 9.44 -7.27
N LEU A 44 -2.79 9.84 -6.19
CA LEU A 44 -3.19 9.54 -4.82
C LEU A 44 -4.27 10.52 -4.35
N THR A 45 -5.34 9.99 -3.78
CA THR A 45 -6.54 10.74 -3.37
C THR A 45 -7.02 10.43 -1.96
N GLU A 46 -6.51 9.35 -1.37
CA GLU A 46 -6.90 8.93 -0.02
C GLU A 46 -6.07 9.64 1.06
N ASP A 47 -6.69 9.80 2.23
CA ASP A 47 -6.03 10.35 3.41
C ASP A 47 -5.86 9.30 4.52
N GLY A 48 -5.00 9.63 5.49
CA GLY A 48 -4.81 8.82 6.69
C GLY A 48 -4.22 7.44 6.38
N PHE A 49 -4.81 6.37 6.92
CA PHE A 49 -4.30 5.01 6.72
C PHE A 49 -4.71 4.38 5.39
N ASN A 50 -5.67 4.96 4.68
CA ASN A 50 -6.12 4.45 3.38
C ASN A 50 -5.10 4.73 2.25
N ILE A 51 -4.14 5.63 2.49
CA ILE A 51 -3.08 5.92 1.52
C ILE A 51 -2.21 4.69 1.24
N GLU A 52 -1.98 3.85 2.24
CA GLU A 52 -1.10 2.68 2.11
C GLU A 52 -1.64 1.65 1.10
N PRO A 53 -2.92 1.22 1.18
CA PRO A 53 -3.49 0.36 0.15
C PRO A 53 -3.65 1.05 -1.20
N GLU A 54 -3.83 2.38 -1.25
CA GLU A 54 -3.88 3.12 -2.52
C GLU A 54 -2.52 3.12 -3.23
N ILE A 55 -1.44 3.44 -2.51
CA ILE A 55 -0.07 3.40 -3.02
C ILE A 55 0.26 1.99 -3.54
N ALA A 56 -0.06 0.95 -2.77
CA ALA A 56 0.18 -0.43 -3.20
C ALA A 56 -0.57 -0.76 -4.49
N ALA A 57 -1.85 -0.38 -4.57
CA ALA A 57 -2.65 -0.58 -5.78
C ALA A 57 -2.07 0.15 -7.00
N GLU A 58 -1.62 1.40 -6.87
CA GLU A 58 -0.99 2.17 -7.95
C GLU A 58 0.34 1.54 -8.40
N VAL A 59 1.16 1.03 -7.47
CA VAL A 59 2.40 0.30 -7.79
C VAL A 59 2.11 -0.95 -8.61
N PHE A 60 1.14 -1.76 -8.18
CA PHE A 60 0.79 -3.02 -8.85
C PHE A 60 0.11 -2.78 -10.20
N HIS A 61 -0.82 -1.83 -10.29
CA HIS A 61 -1.46 -1.47 -11.56
C HIS A 61 -0.48 -0.88 -12.57
N GLY A 62 0.54 -0.16 -12.10
CA GLY A 62 1.62 0.37 -12.93
C GLY A 62 2.67 -0.67 -13.35
N GLY A 63 2.60 -1.91 -12.86
CA GLY A 63 3.58 -2.96 -13.14
C GLY A 63 4.98 -2.63 -12.63
N TRP A 64 5.08 -1.81 -11.58
CA TRP A 64 6.36 -1.42 -11.02
C TRP A 64 6.95 -2.54 -10.17
N ARG A 65 8.26 -2.74 -10.29
CA ARG A 65 8.99 -3.69 -9.44
C ARG A 65 9.14 -3.13 -8.03
N PHE A 66 8.87 -3.97 -7.03
CA PHE A 66 9.13 -3.66 -5.63
C PHE A 66 9.93 -4.78 -4.96
N LYS A 67 10.48 -4.49 -3.77
CA LYS A 67 11.16 -5.46 -2.92
C LYS A 67 10.94 -5.08 -1.45
N GLU A 68 10.62 -6.07 -0.63
CA GLU A 68 10.55 -5.89 0.83
C GLU A 68 11.94 -6.10 1.45
N VAL A 69 12.34 -5.19 2.33
CA VAL A 69 13.57 -5.30 3.13
C VAL A 69 13.15 -5.54 4.58
N PRO A 70 13.53 -6.68 5.19
CA PRO A 70 13.15 -6.98 6.58
C PRO A 70 13.67 -5.91 7.55
N ILE A 71 12.81 -5.48 8.47
CA ILE A 71 13.15 -4.54 9.54
C ILE A 71 12.69 -5.06 10.89
N THR A 72 13.35 -4.62 11.96
CA THR A 72 12.91 -4.89 13.33
C THR A 72 11.96 -3.79 13.82
N TYR A 73 10.70 -4.16 14.08
CA TYR A 73 9.72 -3.23 14.66
C TYR A 73 9.89 -3.10 16.17
N THR A 74 10.31 -1.92 16.63
CA THR A 74 10.30 -1.56 18.05
C THR A 74 8.94 -1.01 18.47
N ARG A 75 8.53 -1.23 19.72
CA ARG A 75 7.29 -0.62 20.24
C ARG A 75 7.54 0.86 20.52
N ARG A 76 6.59 1.70 20.14
CA ARG A 76 6.57 3.11 20.53
C ARG A 76 6.57 3.19 22.06
N LYS A 77 7.49 3.98 22.63
CA LYS A 77 7.63 4.15 24.09
C LYS A 77 6.44 4.94 24.67
N ASN A 78 6.06 6.05 24.05
CA ASN A 78 5.05 6.99 24.55
C ASN A 78 4.01 7.36 23.48
N GLY A 79 2.79 7.71 23.89
CA GLY A 79 1.74 8.22 23.02
C GLY A 79 0.79 7.17 22.45
N VAL A 80 -0.46 7.57 22.18
CA VAL A 80 -1.53 6.69 21.73
C VAL A 80 -1.53 6.56 20.21
N SER A 81 -1.83 5.36 19.70
CA SER A 81 -2.02 5.16 18.25
C SER A 81 -3.29 5.86 17.79
N LYS A 82 -3.21 6.59 16.67
CA LYS A 82 -4.37 7.16 15.99
C LYS A 82 -5.16 6.09 15.19
N PHE A 83 -4.60 4.89 15.05
CA PHE A 83 -5.20 3.78 14.30
C PHE A 83 -6.31 3.08 15.07
N ARG A 84 -7.51 3.08 14.51
CA ARG A 84 -8.70 2.38 15.03
C ARG A 84 -8.87 1.08 14.28
N PHE A 85 -8.32 -0.01 14.83
CA PHE A 85 -8.24 -1.34 14.22
C PHE A 85 -9.45 -1.73 13.34
N TYR A 86 -10.65 -1.75 13.91
CA TYR A 86 -11.86 -2.16 13.19
C TYR A 86 -12.28 -1.17 12.10
N LYS A 87 -12.35 0.13 12.42
CA LYS A 87 -12.86 1.14 11.48
C LYS A 87 -11.89 1.40 10.33
N ASP A 88 -10.61 1.58 10.65
CA ASP A 88 -9.59 1.90 9.65
C ASP A 88 -9.19 0.65 8.86
N GLY A 89 -9.13 -0.52 9.51
CA GLY A 89 -8.88 -1.79 8.82
C GLY A 89 -9.96 -2.13 7.79
N MET A 90 -11.25 -1.95 8.12
CA MET A 90 -12.34 -2.18 7.17
C MET A 90 -12.33 -1.18 6.01
N LYS A 91 -11.98 0.09 6.28
CA LYS A 91 -11.81 1.10 5.22
C LYS A 91 -10.67 0.73 4.27
N CYS A 92 -9.53 0.28 4.80
CA CYS A 92 -8.38 -0.16 4.01
C CYS A 92 -8.75 -1.36 3.12
N LEU A 93 -9.44 -2.36 3.67
CA LEU A 93 -9.92 -3.52 2.92
C LEU A 93 -10.86 -3.11 1.79
N ARG A 94 -11.85 -2.28 2.08
CA ARG A 94 -12.78 -1.75 1.06
C ARG A 94 -12.04 -0.98 -0.03
N ARG A 95 -11.02 -0.20 0.34
CA ARG A 95 -10.22 0.57 -0.62
C ARG A 95 -9.42 -0.33 -1.56
N LEU A 96 -8.79 -1.39 -1.05
CA LEU A 96 -8.07 -2.39 -1.86
C LEU A 96 -9.00 -3.04 -2.88
N VAL A 97 -10.14 -3.55 -2.43
CA VAL A 97 -11.12 -4.21 -3.32
C VAL A 97 -11.64 -3.22 -4.37
N ARG A 98 -11.98 -2.00 -3.95
CA ARG A 98 -12.42 -0.95 -4.88
C ARG A 98 -11.35 -0.59 -5.90
N ALA A 99 -10.09 -0.46 -5.48
CA ALA A 99 -8.96 -0.18 -6.36
C ALA A 99 -8.74 -1.26 -7.42
N ARG A 100 -8.98 -2.53 -7.05
CA ARG A 100 -8.83 -3.66 -7.95
C ARG A 100 -9.93 -3.72 -9.01
N ILE A 101 -11.17 -3.39 -8.62
CA ILE A 101 -12.36 -3.42 -9.50
C ILE A 101 -12.40 -2.18 -10.38
N TYR A 102 -12.34 -1.00 -9.77
CA TYR A 102 -12.38 0.27 -10.48
C TYR A 102 -10.97 0.72 -10.79
N ARG A 103 -10.40 0.09 -11.82
CA ARG A 103 -9.15 0.53 -12.42
C ARG A 103 -9.40 1.91 -13.02
N LYS A 104 -8.91 2.98 -12.38
CA LYS A 104 -8.77 4.27 -13.06
C LYS A 104 -7.92 3.99 -14.30
N THR A 105 -8.51 4.18 -15.48
CA THR A 105 -7.81 4.18 -16.77
C THR A 105 -6.91 5.41 -16.84
N LEU A 106 -5.91 5.51 -15.95
CA LEU A 106 -4.99 6.65 -15.85
C LEU A 106 -3.53 6.25 -15.99
N TYR A 107 -3.24 4.97 -16.22
CA TYR A 107 -1.93 4.60 -16.72
C TYR A 107 -1.87 4.84 -18.23
N THR A 108 -1.71 6.11 -18.60
CA THR A 108 -0.94 6.43 -19.79
C THR A 108 0.52 6.42 -19.33
N PRO A 109 1.36 5.47 -19.77
CA PRO A 109 2.79 5.66 -19.63
C PRO A 109 3.10 6.98 -20.33
N LYS A 110 3.43 8.04 -19.58
CA LYS A 110 4.08 9.20 -20.17
C LYS A 110 5.31 8.63 -20.85
N GLU A 111 5.29 8.64 -22.19
CA GLU A 111 6.27 7.97 -23.04
C GLU A 111 7.66 8.05 -22.44
N SER A 112 8.38 6.95 -22.52
CA SER A 112 9.84 6.84 -22.41
C SER A 112 10.56 7.65 -23.51
N LYS A 113 10.09 8.84 -23.85
CA LYS A 113 10.85 9.79 -24.68
C LYS A 113 12.02 10.29 -23.85
N LYS A 114 13.20 9.78 -24.23
CA LYS A 114 14.57 10.13 -23.82
C LYS A 114 15.14 9.34 -22.65
N ALA A 115 15.46 8.08 -22.95
CA ALA A 115 16.77 7.55 -22.60
C ALA A 115 17.41 7.00 -23.87
N LYS A 116 18.05 7.90 -24.62
CA LYS A 116 19.24 7.59 -25.43
C LYS A 116 20.43 7.86 -24.53
#